data_AF-A0A7Y1TPY2-F1
#
_entry.id   AF-A0A7Y1TPY2-F1
#
_cell.length_a   1.000
_cell.length_b   1.000
_cell.length_c   1.000
_cell.angle_alpha   90.00
_cell.angle_beta   90.00
_cell.angle_gamma   90.00
#
_symmetry.space_group_name_H-M   'P 1'
#
loop_
_entity.id
_entity.type
_entity.pdbx_description
1 polymer ?
#
loop_
_entity_poly.entity_id
_entity_poly.type
_entity_poly.pdbx_seq_one_letter_code
_entity_poly.pdbx_strand_id
1 'polypeptide(L)'
;LVHGPGYLLCDEPTGELDTNTGASILDLLRRIAGGGTAVVMATHDPAAIDYVDRAYFVRDGRLHQPDRTELGLWLTEGRSF
;
A
#
# COMPACT_ATOMS: atom_id res chain seq x y z
N LEU A 1 9.15 12.16 -14.06
CA LEU A 1 9.49 11.03 -13.17
C LEU A 1 10.97 11.12 -12.82
N VAL A 2 11.28 11.19 -11.52
CA VAL A 2 12.63 11.38 -10.96
C VAL A 2 13.55 10.20 -11.34
N HIS A 3 14.85 10.49 -11.49
CA HIS A 3 15.90 9.56 -11.92
C HIS A 3 16.13 8.38 -10.97
N GLY A 4 15.29 7.34 -11.06
CA GLY A 4 15.51 6.05 -10.37
C GLY A 4 15.85 6.19 -8.89
N PRO A 5 14.98 6.77 -8.06
CA PRO A 5 15.27 6.97 -6.64
C PRO A 5 15.45 5.63 -5.93
N GLY A 6 16.27 5.58 -4.89
CA GLY A 6 16.36 4.38 -4.03
C GLY A 6 15.05 4.07 -3.29
N TYR A 7 14.24 5.11 -3.03
CA TYR A 7 12.99 5.00 -2.28
C TYR A 7 11.92 5.94 -2.86
N LEU A 8 10.67 5.50 -2.83
CA LEU A 8 9.48 6.27 -3.19
C LEU A 8 8.45 6.14 -2.07
N LEU A 9 8.06 7.27 -1.47
CA LEU A 9 7.03 7.35 -0.44
C LEU A 9 5.74 7.90 -1.07
N CYS A 10 4.63 7.19 -0.90
CA CYS A 10 3.34 7.56 -1.46
C CYS A 10 2.29 7.64 -0.33
N ASP A 11 1.72 8.82 -0.11
CA ASP A 11 0.61 8.99 0.83
C ASP A 11 -0.70 8.92 0.06
N GLU A 12 -1.51 7.90 0.32
CA GLU A 12 -2.81 7.65 -0.31
C GLU A 12 -2.77 7.76 -1.86
N PRO A 13 -1.92 6.98 -2.57
CA PRO A 13 -1.68 7.17 -4.01
C PRO A 13 -2.89 6.90 -4.90
N THR A 14 -3.89 6.17 -4.39
CA THR A 14 -5.12 5.83 -5.10
C THR A 14 -6.34 6.62 -4.59
N GLY A 15 -6.14 7.54 -3.64
CA GLY A 15 -7.22 8.37 -3.09
C GLY A 15 -7.93 9.17 -4.19
N GLU A 16 -9.25 9.28 -4.08
CA GLU A 16 -10.12 9.99 -5.04
C GLU A 16 -10.16 9.42 -6.48
N LEU A 17 -9.51 8.28 -6.74
CA LEU A 17 -9.54 7.62 -8.05
C LEU A 17 -10.66 6.58 -8.14
N ASP A 18 -11.18 6.37 -9.35
CA ASP A 18 -12.03 5.22 -9.62
C ASP A 18 -11.21 3.92 -9.59
N THR A 19 -11.89 2.78 -9.45
CA THR A 19 -11.27 1.46 -9.31
C THR A 19 -10.28 1.12 -10.42
N ASN A 20 -10.58 1.47 -11.68
CA ASN A 20 -9.70 1.13 -12.82
C ASN A 20 -8.44 2.00 -12.82
N THR A 21 -8.61 3.29 -12.55
CA THR A 21 -7.50 4.23 -12.46
C THR A 21 -6.61 3.90 -11.26
N GLY A 22 -7.20 3.58 -10.11
CA GLY A 22 -6.48 3.12 -8.91
C GLY A 22 -5.64 1.87 -9.18
N ALA A 23 -6.21 0.85 -9.81
CA ALA A 23 -5.49 -0.36 -10.19
C ALA A 23 -4.30 -0.06 -11.12
N SER A 24 -4.46 0.88 -12.05
CA SER A 24 -3.38 1.30 -12.96
C SER A 24 -2.23 2.00 -12.22
N ILE A 25 -2.55 2.79 -11.18
CA ILE A 25 -1.54 3.40 -10.30
C ILE A 25 -0.79 2.33 -9.51
N LEU A 26 -1.50 1.37 -8.90
CA LEU A 26 -0.87 0.29 -8.14
C LEU A 26 0.05 -0.56 -9.03
N ASP A 27 -0.35 -0.84 -10.27
CA ASP A 27 0.46 -1.58 -11.24
C ASP A 27 1.73 -0.81 -11.64
N LEU A 28 1.63 0.51 -11.81
CA LEU A 28 2.78 1.38 -12.04
C LEU A 28 3.75 1.35 -10.85
N LEU A 29 3.24 1.47 -9.63
CA LEU A 29 4.05 1.40 -8.40
C LEU A 29 4.75 0.04 -8.27
N ARG A 30 4.06 -1.06 -8.60
CA ARG A 30 4.65 -2.40 -8.62
C ARG A 30 5.78 -2.53 -9.63
N ARG A 31 5.63 -1.94 -10.83
CA ARG A 31 6.69 -1.92 -11.85
C ARG A 31 7.90 -1.09 -11.43
N ILE A 32 7.68 0.05 -10.77
CA ILE A 32 8.76 0.86 -10.18
C ILE A 32 9.52 0.04 -9.13
N ALA A 33 8.80 -0.68 -8.26
CA ALA A 33 9.39 -1.57 -7.29
C ALA A 33 10.25 -2.67 -7.93
N GLY A 34 9.73 -3.30 -9.00
CA GLY A 34 10.47 -4.29 -9.79
C GLY A 34 11.73 -3.74 -10.48
N GLY A 35 11.84 -2.41 -10.63
CA GLY A 35 13.02 -1.72 -11.15
C GLY A 35 14.11 -1.43 -10.12
N GLY A 36 13.93 -1.82 -8.85
CA GLY A 36 14.92 -1.67 -7.77
C GLY A 36 14.69 -0.47 -6.85
N THR A 37 13.64 0.33 -7.06
CA THR A 37 13.22 1.38 -6.12
C THR A 37 12.37 0.77 -5.01
N ALA A 38 12.69 1.00 -3.73
CA ALA A 38 11.80 0.59 -2.66
C ALA A 38 10.57 1.52 -2.59
N VAL A 39 9.37 0.98 -2.77
CA VAL A 39 8.12 1.74 -2.69
C VAL A 39 7.44 1.48 -1.35
N VAL A 40 7.10 2.55 -0.63
CA VAL A 40 6.31 2.49 0.60
C VAL A 40 5.09 3.37 0.41
N MET A 41 3.90 2.82 0.67
CA MET A 41 2.66 3.58 0.59
C MET A 41 1.81 3.43 1.84
N ALA A 42 1.13 4.51 2.22
CA ALA A 42 0.03 4.49 3.17
C ALA A 42 -1.28 4.46 2.37
N THR A 43 -2.19 3.55 2.72
CA THR A 43 -3.51 3.49 2.11
C THR A 43 -4.51 2.76 2.98
N HIS A 44 -5.79 3.11 2.79
CA HIS A 44 -6.94 2.37 3.31
C HIS A 44 -7.60 1.46 2.27
N ASP A 45 -7.08 1.38 1.04
CA ASP A 45 -7.62 0.55 -0.04
C ASP A 45 -7.24 -0.93 0.13
N PRO A 46 -8.20 -1.85 0.33
CA PRO A 46 -7.92 -3.28 0.42
C PRO A 46 -7.30 -3.89 -0.84
N ALA A 47 -7.57 -3.32 -2.02
CA ALA A 47 -7.03 -3.82 -3.28
C ALA A 47 -5.50 -3.75 -3.31
N ALA A 48 -4.90 -2.80 -2.57
CA ALA A 48 -3.46 -2.62 -2.48
C ALA A 48 -2.71 -3.83 -1.90
N ILE A 49 -3.36 -4.67 -1.10
CA ILE A 49 -2.77 -5.88 -0.50
C ILE A 49 -2.17 -6.80 -1.57
N ASP A 50 -2.79 -6.87 -2.74
CA ASP A 50 -2.38 -7.77 -3.81
C ASP A 50 -1.19 -7.23 -4.64
N TYR A 51 -0.77 -5.99 -4.39
CA TYR A 51 0.31 -5.32 -5.12
C TYR A 51 1.59 -5.15 -4.28
N VAL A 52 1.56 -5.52 -3.00
CA VAL A 52 2.69 -5.31 -2.07
C VAL A 52 3.36 -6.62 -1.69
N ASP A 53 4.68 -6.55 -1.44
CA ASP A 53 5.42 -7.70 -0.90
C ASP A 53 5.20 -7.87 0.61
N ARG A 54 4.90 -6.76 1.30
CA ARG A 54 4.68 -6.71 2.75
C ARG A 54 3.64 -5.66 3.07
N ALA A 55 2.84 -5.93 4.08
CA ALA A 55 1.85 -4.99 4.61
C ALA A 55 1.98 -4.91 6.12
N TYR A 56 1.68 -3.73 6.64
CA TYR A 56 1.70 -3.41 8.06
C TYR A 56 0.47 -2.56 8.38
N PHE A 57 -0.07 -2.71 9.58
CA PHE A 57 -0.99 -1.72 10.14
C PHE A 57 -0.28 -0.93 11.25
N VAL A 58 -0.68 0.33 11.41
CA VAL A 58 -0.23 1.16 12.53
C VAL A 58 -1.33 1.19 13.57
N ARG A 59 -0.98 0.80 14.80
CA ARG A 59 -1.87 0.86 15.95
C ARG A 59 -1.10 1.37 17.15
N ASP A 60 -1.68 2.32 17.88
CA ASP A 60 -1.07 2.91 19.08
C ASP A 60 0.35 3.45 18.83
N GLY A 61 0.59 4.01 17.64
CA GLY A 61 1.90 4.51 17.21
C GLY A 61 2.95 3.43 16.92
N ARG A 62 2.54 2.16 16.82
CA ARG A 62 3.42 1.01 16.56
C ARG A 62 3.05 0.32 15.25
N LEU A 63 4.08 -0.14 14.53
CA LEU A 63 3.90 -0.99 13.36
C LEU A 63 3.71 -2.44 13.79
N HIS A 64 2.68 -3.06 13.24
CA HIS A 64 2.40 -4.49 13.39
C HIS A 64 2.41 -5.13 12.01
N GLN A 65 3.02 -6.31 11.92
CA GLN A 65 3.01 -7.12 10.70
C GLN A 65 1.93 -8.19 10.85
N PRO A 66 0.71 -7.96 10.33
CA PRO A 66 -0.37 -8.95 10.37
C PRO A 66 -0.11 -10.11 9.42
N ASP A 67 -0.83 -11.21 9.63
CA ASP A 67 -1.12 -12.13 8.55
C ASP A 67 -2.18 -11.56 7.57
N ARG A 68 -2.44 -12.25 6.45
CA ARG A 68 -3.41 -11.76 5.45
C ARG A 68 -4.84 -11.67 5.98
N THR A 69 -5.22 -12.53 6.94
CA THR A 69 -6.56 -12.55 7.53
C THR A 69 -6.74 -11.34 8.43
N GLU A 70 -5.80 -11.10 9.34
CA GLU A 70 -5.78 -9.95 10.25
C GLU A 70 -5.79 -8.63 9.48
N LEU A 71 -5.03 -8.55 8.38
CA LEU A 71 -4.99 -7.35 7.54
C LEU A 71 -6.32 -7.09 6.82
N GLY A 72 -6.96 -8.15 6.31
CA GLY A 72 -8.29 -8.04 5.69
C GLY A 72 -9.34 -7.52 6.66
N LEU A 73 -9.34 -8.04 7.90
CA LEU A 73 -10.22 -7.56 8.97
C LEU A 73 -9.94 -6.10 9.33
N TRP A 74 -8.67 -5.69 9.40
CA TRP A 74 -8.28 -4.31 9.68
C TRP A 74 -8.85 -3.32 8.65
N LEU A 75 -8.71 -3.63 7.35
CA LEU A 75 -9.14 -2.73 6.28
C LEU A 75 -10.66 -2.73 6.05
N THR A 76 -11.37 -3.79 6.43
CA THR A 76 -12.82 -3.90 6.21
C THR A 76 -13.65 -3.49 7.41
N GLU A 77 -13.20 -3.79 8.64
CA GLU A 77 -13.98 -3.55 9.86
C GLU A 77 -13.57 -2.26 10.58
N GLY A 78 -12.42 -1.65 10.23
CA GLY A 78 -11.93 -0.42 10.87
C GLY A 78 -11.71 -0.55 12.38
N ARG A 79 -11.60 -1.79 12.89
CA ARG A 79 -11.56 -2.06 14.33
C ARG A 79 -10.17 -1.88 14.89
N SER A 80 -10.00 -0.74 15.55
CA SER A 80 -9.11 -0.65 16.72
C SER A 80 -9.64 -1.64 17.77
N PHE A 81 -9.04 -2.82 17.87
CA PHE A 81 -9.10 -3.57 19.13
C PHE A 81 -8.31 -2.82 20.21
#